data_AF-A0A6L3XKX6-F1
#
_entry.id   AF-A0A6L3XKX6-F1
#
_cell.length_a   1.000
_cell.length_b   1.000
_cell.length_c   1.000
_cell.angle_alpha   90.00
_cell.angle_beta   90.00
_cell.angle_gamma   90.00
#
_symmetry.space_group_name_H-M   'P 1'
#
loop_
_entity.id
_entity.type
_entity.pdbx_description
1 polymer ?
#
loop_
_entity_poly.entity_id
_entity_poly.type
_entity_poly.pdbx_seq_one_letter_code
_entity_poly.pdbx_strand_id
1 'polypeptide(L)'
;SKFIHTWLRFGEIMRGSLSVEPQPLDLEGNLHSDFAGKLSALWAEWSVRPEVTGMFTRPEAERLLLRSALRDGEVFTQLVRGNVPGLQHSTSVPFSLEMLEADFVPFNLNSTAGQQVRQGIIVNDWGRPVGYRVYKYHPANMTRFSAELKTVSAENMLHLAQRKRLHQLRGISLIHGVITRLSDIKDYEESERVAARIAAALGFYIKRGDAQSLGDDGEFSPPGGQRHYDIAPGMIYDDLRPGEDLGMVESNRPNVHLYEFRNGQMRAVAAGTRGSYSSIARDYNGTYSSQRQELVESFEGYNVLQQWFVGQHSRPVYRAWLAMALLSGVEVPPDVDPNSLYNALYLGPVMPWIDPGTVSYTH
;
A
#
# COMPACT_ATOMS: atom_id res chain seq x y z
N SER A 1 20.45 8.79 31.67
CA SER A 1 19.27 9.37 32.36
C SER A 1 18.36 10.14 31.39
N LYS A 2 18.83 11.18 30.67
CA LYS A 2 18.02 11.90 29.66
C LYS A 2 17.69 11.12 28.37
N PHE A 3 18.40 10.04 28.05
CA PHE A 3 18.10 9.17 26.90
C PHE A 3 16.87 8.27 27.10
N ILE A 4 16.49 7.96 28.35
CA ILE A 4 15.34 7.11 28.67
C ILE A 4 14.03 7.91 28.57
N HIS A 5 14.07 9.21 28.87
CA HIS A 5 12.91 10.10 28.68
C HIS A 5 12.60 10.39 27.20
N THR A 6 13.60 10.40 26.31
CA THR A 6 13.36 10.52 24.86
C THR A 6 12.80 9.22 24.27
N TRP A 7 13.17 8.07 24.83
CA TRP A 7 12.62 6.76 24.42
C TRP A 7 11.14 6.61 24.80
N LEU A 8 10.73 7.16 25.94
CA LEU A 8 9.31 7.22 26.34
C LEU A 8 8.47 8.13 25.43
N ARG A 9 9.06 9.21 24.87
CA ARG A 9 8.39 10.04 23.84
C ARG A 9 8.38 9.41 22.44
N PHE A 10 9.34 8.55 22.11
CA PHE A 10 9.26 7.73 20.89
C PHE A 10 8.22 6.59 21.02
N GLY A 11 7.95 6.13 22.24
CA GLY A 11 6.80 5.28 22.55
C GLY A 11 5.45 5.91 22.23
N GLU A 12 5.34 7.24 22.18
CA GLU A 12 4.13 7.95 21.75
C GLU A 12 3.95 7.99 20.23
N ILE A 13 5.02 7.82 19.44
CA ILE A 13 4.95 7.76 17.97
C ILE A 13 4.48 6.38 17.47
N MET A 14 4.52 5.36 18.33
CA MET A 14 3.84 4.08 18.12
C MET A 14 2.32 4.15 18.35
N ARG A 15 1.75 5.33 18.71
CA ARG A 15 0.30 5.62 18.60
C ARG A 15 -0.19 5.80 17.15
N GLY A 16 0.57 5.36 16.16
CA GLY A 16 0.16 5.38 14.75
C GLY A 16 -0.89 4.33 14.37
N SER A 17 -1.26 3.43 15.30
CA SER A 17 -2.36 2.49 15.14
C SER A 17 -3.67 3.08 15.63
N LEU A 18 -4.77 2.80 14.93
CA LEU A 18 -6.11 3.15 15.37
C LEU A 18 -6.36 2.64 16.80
N SER A 19 -6.57 3.54 17.75
CA SER A 19 -6.98 3.20 19.11
C SER A 19 -8.50 3.00 19.14
N VAL A 20 -8.95 2.00 19.88
CA VAL A 20 -10.38 1.74 20.12
C VAL A 20 -10.58 1.76 21.62
N GLU A 21 -11.33 2.75 22.09
CA GLU A 21 -11.56 3.00 23.51
C GLU A 21 -13.05 2.80 23.80
N PRO A 22 -13.43 1.71 24.49
CA PRO A 22 -14.81 1.47 24.94
C PRO A 22 -15.33 2.66 25.76
N GLN A 23 -16.59 3.06 25.52
CA GLN A 23 -17.26 4.14 26.25
C GLN A 23 -18.68 3.73 26.71
N PRO A 24 -18.83 2.65 27.50
CA PRO A 24 -20.10 2.33 28.13
C PRO A 24 -20.50 3.44 29.11
N LEU A 25 -21.78 3.80 29.13
CA LEU A 25 -22.34 4.81 30.03
C LEU A 25 -23.13 4.13 31.16
N ASP A 26 -23.18 4.79 32.32
CA ASP A 26 -24.12 4.47 33.37
C ASP A 26 -25.55 4.94 33.01
N LEU A 27 -26.54 4.62 33.85
CA LEU A 27 -27.94 5.05 33.66
C LEU A 27 -28.12 6.57 33.77
N GLU A 28 -27.18 7.27 34.42
CA GLU A 28 -27.13 8.73 34.56
C GLU A 28 -26.46 9.42 33.37
N GLY A 29 -25.84 8.68 32.45
CA GLY A 29 -25.17 9.17 31.25
C GLY A 29 -23.68 9.51 31.42
N ASN A 30 -23.04 9.15 32.53
CA ASN A 30 -21.60 9.29 32.74
C ASN A 30 -20.84 8.05 32.25
N LEU A 31 -19.55 8.20 31.94
CA LEU A 31 -18.70 7.08 31.55
C LEU A 31 -18.53 6.08 32.70
N HIS A 32 -18.94 4.84 32.49
CA HIS A 32 -18.69 3.75 33.43
C HIS A 32 -17.23 3.27 33.30
N SER A 33 -16.32 3.99 33.96
CA SER A 33 -14.86 3.82 33.84
C SER A 33 -14.34 2.42 34.17
N ASP A 34 -14.86 1.76 35.21
CA ASP A 34 -14.41 0.41 35.60
C ASP A 34 -14.72 -0.64 34.52
N PHE A 35 -15.95 -0.62 34.00
CA PHE A 35 -16.35 -1.52 32.93
C PHE A 35 -15.63 -1.20 31.62
N ALA A 36 -15.46 0.09 31.29
CA ALA A 36 -14.65 0.52 30.15
C ALA A 36 -13.20 0.00 30.26
N GLY A 37 -12.60 0.04 31.45
CA GLY A 37 -11.27 -0.49 31.75
C GLY A 37 -11.19 -2.01 31.55
N LYS A 38 -12.19 -2.76 32.05
CA LYS A 38 -12.30 -4.21 31.86
C LYS A 38 -12.38 -4.58 30.37
N LEU A 39 -13.23 -3.89 29.61
CA LEU A 39 -13.35 -4.10 28.17
C LEU A 39 -12.06 -3.76 27.44
N SER A 40 -11.40 -2.67 27.82
CA SER A 40 -10.12 -2.23 27.23
C SER A 40 -9.01 -3.27 27.45
N ALA A 41 -8.94 -3.86 28.64
CA ALA A 41 -7.95 -4.90 28.96
C ALA A 41 -8.17 -6.17 28.12
N LEU A 42 -9.42 -6.66 28.05
CA LEU A 42 -9.77 -7.84 27.25
C LEU A 42 -9.53 -7.59 25.74
N TRP A 43 -9.86 -6.38 25.27
CA TRP A 43 -9.63 -5.98 23.88
C TRP A 43 -8.14 -5.90 23.55
N ALA A 44 -7.32 -5.39 24.47
CA ALA A 44 -5.87 -5.34 24.32
C ALA A 44 -5.25 -6.75 24.26
N GLU A 45 -5.71 -7.67 25.11
CA GLU A 45 -5.28 -9.08 25.11
C GLU A 45 -5.63 -9.76 23.78
N TRP A 46 -6.88 -9.64 23.32
CA TRP A 46 -7.30 -10.17 22.02
C TRP A 46 -6.51 -9.57 20.86
N SER A 47 -6.15 -8.29 20.96
CA SER A 47 -5.40 -7.56 19.92
C SER A 47 -3.97 -8.07 19.73
N VAL A 48 -3.43 -8.92 20.61
CA VAL A 48 -2.08 -9.48 20.46
C VAL A 48 -2.03 -10.48 19.29
N ARG A 49 -3.07 -11.32 19.13
CA ARG A 49 -3.17 -12.35 18.07
C ARG A 49 -4.64 -12.53 17.64
N PRO A 50 -5.24 -11.53 16.95
CA PRO A 50 -6.68 -11.52 16.65
C PRO A 50 -7.08 -12.39 15.46
N GLU A 51 -6.13 -12.85 14.64
CA GLU A 51 -6.40 -13.56 13.39
C GLU A 51 -6.05 -15.05 13.45
N VAL A 52 -6.70 -15.84 12.59
CA VAL A 52 -6.74 -17.31 12.65
C VAL A 52 -5.39 -18.02 12.54
N THR A 53 -4.37 -17.36 11.99
CA THR A 53 -3.02 -17.93 11.85
C THR A 53 -2.09 -17.59 13.03
N GLY A 54 -2.48 -16.62 13.87
CA GLY A 54 -1.67 -16.18 15.00
C GLY A 54 -0.32 -15.56 14.61
N MET A 55 -0.16 -15.06 13.38
CA MET A 55 1.07 -14.44 12.87
C MET A 55 1.15 -12.94 13.14
N PHE A 56 0.02 -12.25 13.20
CA PHE A 56 -0.01 -10.78 13.28
C PHE A 56 -0.66 -10.27 14.56
N THR A 57 -0.16 -9.14 15.06
CA THR A 57 -0.90 -8.29 16.00
C THR A 57 -2.01 -7.52 15.29
N ARG A 58 -3.02 -7.01 16.01
CA ARG A 58 -4.11 -6.22 15.42
C ARG A 58 -3.59 -5.04 14.58
N PRO A 59 -2.67 -4.19 15.06
CA PRO A 59 -2.17 -3.08 14.24
C PRO A 59 -1.42 -3.51 12.98
N GLU A 60 -0.77 -4.67 12.99
CA GLU A 60 -0.12 -5.23 11.79
C GLU A 60 -1.17 -5.75 10.80
N ALA A 61 -2.16 -6.51 11.29
CA ALA A 61 -3.29 -6.99 10.50
C ALA A 61 -4.08 -5.84 9.85
N GLU A 62 -4.42 -4.79 10.62
CA GLU A 62 -5.13 -3.61 10.10
C GLU A 62 -4.30 -2.88 9.03
N ARG A 63 -2.98 -2.75 9.20
CA ARG A 63 -2.08 -2.17 8.20
C ARG A 63 -2.04 -2.99 6.91
N LEU A 64 -1.97 -4.32 7.02
CA LEU A 64 -1.98 -5.21 5.86
C LEU A 64 -3.32 -5.17 5.13
N LEU A 65 -4.43 -5.23 5.85
CA LEU A 65 -5.78 -5.11 5.28
C LEU A 65 -5.97 -3.79 4.55
N LEU A 66 -5.60 -2.65 5.17
CA LEU A 66 -5.68 -1.36 4.53
C LEU A 66 -4.79 -1.31 3.28
N ARG A 67 -3.54 -1.80 3.38
CA ARG A 67 -2.62 -1.86 2.23
C ARG A 67 -3.22 -2.66 1.08
N SER A 68 -3.76 -3.85 1.33
CA SER A 68 -4.40 -4.68 0.30
C SER A 68 -5.62 -3.99 -0.29
N ALA A 69 -6.46 -3.37 0.53
CA ALA A 69 -7.64 -2.63 0.05
C ALA A 69 -7.26 -1.41 -0.81
N LEU A 70 -6.17 -0.70 -0.50
CA LEU A 70 -5.68 0.42 -1.31
C LEU A 70 -5.02 -0.05 -2.62
N ARG A 71 -4.24 -1.14 -2.56
CA ARG A 71 -3.52 -1.75 -3.69
C ARG A 71 -4.47 -2.40 -4.68
N ASP A 72 -5.35 -3.27 -4.20
CA ASP A 72 -6.21 -4.12 -5.04
C ASP A 72 -7.61 -3.50 -5.22
N GLY A 73 -7.95 -2.52 -4.39
CA GLY A 73 -9.25 -1.85 -4.38
C GLY A 73 -10.22 -2.43 -3.36
N GLU A 74 -9.98 -3.65 -2.91
CA GLU A 74 -10.79 -4.30 -1.88
C GLU A 74 -10.01 -5.36 -1.10
N VAL A 75 -10.54 -5.72 0.06
CA VAL A 75 -10.12 -6.87 0.84
C VAL A 75 -11.32 -7.43 1.61
N PHE A 76 -11.26 -8.72 1.92
CA PHE A 76 -12.30 -9.43 2.65
C PHE A 76 -11.79 -9.83 4.04
N THR A 77 -12.67 -9.85 5.02
CA THR A 77 -12.37 -10.38 6.35
C THR A 77 -13.55 -11.22 6.81
N GLN A 78 -13.35 -12.53 6.90
CA GLN A 78 -14.34 -13.41 7.49
C GLN A 78 -14.23 -13.33 9.02
N LEU A 79 -15.38 -13.12 9.66
CA LEU A 79 -15.53 -13.05 11.11
C LEU A 79 -15.79 -14.46 11.63
N VAL A 80 -14.77 -15.06 12.24
CA VAL A 80 -14.82 -16.43 12.75
C VAL A 80 -15.26 -16.38 14.21
N ARG A 81 -16.50 -16.79 14.46
CA ARG A 81 -17.19 -16.68 15.76
C ARG A 81 -17.46 -18.05 16.36
N GLY A 82 -17.25 -18.16 17.66
CA GLY A 82 -17.56 -19.37 18.43
C GLY A 82 -16.57 -20.50 18.18
N ASN A 83 -16.91 -21.70 18.64
CA ASN A 83 -16.02 -22.86 18.49
C ASN A 83 -16.05 -23.38 17.05
N VAL A 84 -14.90 -23.35 16.37
CA VAL A 84 -14.74 -23.83 14.99
C VAL A 84 -13.81 -25.03 14.95
N PRO A 85 -14.21 -26.17 14.34
CA PRO A 85 -13.37 -27.36 14.27
C PRO A 85 -11.99 -27.08 13.68
N GLY A 86 -10.95 -27.47 14.41
CA GLY A 86 -9.56 -27.31 13.99
C GLY A 86 -8.97 -25.91 14.19
N LEU A 87 -9.74 -24.93 14.67
CA LEU A 87 -9.24 -23.61 15.05
C LEU A 87 -9.17 -23.49 16.57
N GLN A 88 -8.02 -23.02 17.06
CA GLN A 88 -7.86 -22.60 18.44
C GLN A 88 -7.74 -21.07 18.49
N HIS A 89 -8.69 -20.41 19.15
CA HIS A 89 -8.62 -18.97 19.38
C HIS A 89 -7.51 -18.64 20.39
N SER A 90 -6.86 -17.48 20.20
CA SER A 90 -5.74 -17.03 21.04
C SER A 90 -6.16 -16.61 22.46
N THR A 91 -7.44 -16.31 22.67
CA THR A 91 -7.97 -15.80 23.93
C THR A 91 -9.24 -16.54 24.34
N SER A 92 -9.72 -16.31 25.57
CA SER A 92 -10.99 -16.85 26.08
C SER A 92 -12.21 -16.41 25.27
N VAL A 93 -12.17 -15.23 24.64
CA VAL A 93 -13.20 -14.80 23.69
C VAL A 93 -13.02 -15.58 22.38
N PRO A 94 -13.96 -16.45 21.96
CA PRO A 94 -13.86 -17.31 20.79
C PRO A 94 -14.20 -16.49 19.54
N PHE A 95 -13.29 -15.60 19.18
CA PHE A 95 -13.43 -14.69 18.05
C PHE A 95 -12.08 -14.52 17.36
N SER A 96 -12.04 -14.76 16.05
CA SER A 96 -10.85 -14.51 15.24
C SER A 96 -11.21 -13.94 13.87
N LEU A 97 -10.25 -13.26 13.25
CA LEU A 97 -10.35 -12.74 11.90
C LEU A 97 -9.66 -13.68 10.91
N GLU A 98 -10.35 -14.06 9.84
CA GLU A 98 -9.74 -14.69 8.67
C GLU A 98 -9.62 -13.61 7.58
N MET A 99 -8.39 -13.11 7.37
CA MET A 99 -8.11 -12.07 6.38
C MET A 99 -7.91 -12.70 5.01
N LEU A 100 -8.62 -12.19 4.01
CA LEU A 100 -8.69 -12.79 2.68
C LEU A 100 -8.41 -11.71 1.62
N GLU A 101 -7.38 -11.92 0.81
CA GLU A 101 -7.12 -11.10 -0.37
C GLU A 101 -8.29 -11.17 -1.38
N ALA A 102 -8.37 -10.18 -2.28
CA ALA A 102 -9.48 -10.04 -3.23
C ALA A 102 -9.65 -11.28 -4.14
N ASP A 103 -8.56 -11.99 -4.41
CA ASP A 103 -8.51 -13.20 -5.25
C ASP A 103 -9.25 -14.40 -4.66
N PHE A 104 -9.45 -14.44 -3.33
CA PHE A 104 -10.25 -15.50 -2.70
C PHE A 104 -11.72 -15.43 -3.10
N VAL A 105 -12.23 -14.27 -3.55
CA VAL A 105 -13.61 -14.12 -4.05
C VAL A 105 -13.57 -14.03 -5.58
N PRO A 106 -14.05 -15.06 -6.31
CA PRO A 106 -13.88 -15.16 -7.75
C PRO A 106 -14.61 -14.05 -8.50
N PHE A 107 -13.85 -13.17 -9.14
CA PHE A 107 -14.38 -12.04 -9.90
C PHE A 107 -15.23 -12.46 -11.10
N ASN A 108 -14.91 -13.59 -11.72
CA ASN A 108 -15.58 -14.08 -12.92
C ASN A 108 -16.80 -14.97 -12.61
N LEU A 109 -17.08 -15.27 -11.33
CA LEU A 109 -18.21 -16.12 -10.96
C LEU A 109 -19.51 -15.31 -10.98
N ASN A 110 -20.35 -15.60 -11.98
CA ASN A 110 -21.67 -15.00 -12.15
C ASN A 110 -22.69 -16.11 -12.42
N SER A 111 -23.90 -15.96 -11.86
CA SER A 111 -25.01 -16.89 -12.10
C SER A 111 -25.88 -16.42 -13.26
N THR A 112 -26.29 -17.34 -14.14
CA THR A 112 -27.27 -17.04 -15.21
C THR A 112 -28.70 -17.43 -14.82
N ALA A 113 -28.88 -18.31 -13.81
CA ALA A 113 -30.17 -18.74 -13.29
C ALA A 113 -30.06 -19.13 -11.81
N GLY A 114 -31.18 -19.04 -11.06
CA GLY A 114 -31.25 -19.40 -9.65
C GLY A 114 -30.76 -18.29 -8.71
N GLN A 115 -29.97 -18.65 -7.70
CA GLN A 115 -29.40 -17.71 -6.74
C GLN A 115 -28.55 -16.66 -7.46
N GLN A 116 -28.87 -15.37 -7.28
CA GLN A 116 -28.17 -14.27 -7.94
C GLN A 116 -26.74 -14.10 -7.38
N VAL A 117 -25.76 -14.60 -8.13
CA VAL A 117 -24.33 -14.39 -7.88
C VAL A 117 -23.78 -13.43 -8.92
N ARG A 118 -23.13 -12.36 -8.44
CA ARG A 118 -22.44 -11.36 -9.26
C ARG A 118 -21.02 -11.19 -8.75
N GLN A 119 -20.04 -11.48 -9.58
CA GLN A 119 -18.60 -11.35 -9.26
C GLN A 119 -18.19 -12.03 -7.94
N GLY A 120 -18.73 -13.22 -7.70
CA GLY A 120 -18.50 -14.02 -6.48
C GLY A 120 -19.35 -13.61 -5.27
N ILE A 121 -20.15 -12.55 -5.38
CA ILE A 121 -21.02 -12.06 -4.29
C ILE A 121 -22.46 -12.49 -4.56
N ILE A 122 -23.07 -13.12 -3.57
CA ILE A 122 -24.48 -13.49 -3.59
C ILE A 122 -25.30 -12.27 -3.15
N VAL A 123 -26.23 -11.84 -3.98
CA VAL A 123 -27.07 -10.65 -3.75
C VAL A 123 -28.55 -11.01 -3.71
N ASN A 124 -29.34 -10.21 -3.00
CA ASN A 124 -30.81 -10.25 -3.09
C ASN A 124 -31.32 -9.38 -4.25
N ASP A 125 -32.64 -9.32 -4.44
CA ASP A 125 -33.28 -8.57 -5.53
C ASP A 125 -33.02 -7.06 -5.49
N TRP A 126 -32.68 -6.52 -4.31
CA TRP A 126 -32.29 -5.12 -4.12
C TRP A 126 -30.79 -4.87 -4.34
N GLY A 127 -30.02 -5.90 -4.69
CA GLY A 127 -28.57 -5.83 -4.86
C GLY A 127 -27.78 -5.83 -3.54
N ARG A 128 -28.42 -6.10 -2.39
CA ARG A 128 -27.74 -6.19 -1.10
C ARG A 128 -26.99 -7.53 -1.01
N PRO A 129 -25.70 -7.54 -0.62
CA PRO A 129 -24.96 -8.77 -0.35
C PRO A 129 -25.62 -9.59 0.77
N VAL A 130 -25.86 -10.87 0.51
CA VAL A 130 -26.36 -11.86 1.48
C VAL A 130 -25.37 -12.99 1.72
N GLY A 131 -24.37 -13.15 0.84
CA GLY A 131 -23.28 -14.08 1.05
C GLY A 131 -22.17 -13.92 0.03
N TYR A 132 -21.10 -14.67 0.21
CA TYR A 132 -19.89 -14.62 -0.60
C TYR A 132 -19.46 -16.04 -0.94
N ARG A 133 -19.13 -16.28 -2.22
CA ARG A 133 -18.45 -17.50 -2.65
C ARG A 133 -16.95 -17.26 -2.48
N VAL A 134 -16.30 -18.10 -1.69
CA VAL A 134 -14.91 -17.90 -1.28
C VAL A 134 -14.13 -19.18 -1.56
N TYR A 135 -12.98 -19.08 -2.20
CA TYR A 135 -12.08 -20.22 -2.37
C TYR A 135 -11.55 -20.68 -1.01
N LYS A 136 -11.45 -22.00 -0.82
CA LYS A 136 -10.82 -22.55 0.40
C LYS A 136 -9.30 -22.36 0.43
N TYR A 137 -8.69 -22.20 -0.74
CA TYR A 137 -7.26 -22.01 -0.92
C TYR A 137 -6.99 -20.83 -1.84
N HIS A 138 -5.86 -20.17 -1.68
CA HIS A 138 -5.48 -19.08 -2.57
C HIS A 138 -5.32 -19.60 -4.01
N PRO A 139 -5.93 -18.95 -5.03
CA PRO A 139 -5.92 -19.47 -6.39
C PRO A 139 -4.51 -19.60 -6.99
N ALA A 140 -3.55 -18.75 -6.60
CA ALA A 140 -2.16 -18.88 -7.03
C ALA A 140 -1.44 -20.13 -6.48
N ASN A 141 -1.95 -20.74 -5.40
CA ASN A 141 -1.40 -21.94 -4.80
C ASN A 141 -2.09 -23.23 -5.30
N MET A 142 -3.09 -23.11 -6.19
CA MET A 142 -3.81 -24.25 -6.73
C MET A 142 -2.98 -24.94 -7.82
N THR A 143 -2.31 -26.03 -7.46
CA THR A 143 -1.57 -26.90 -8.41
C THR A 143 -2.47 -27.88 -9.17
N ARG A 144 -3.75 -28.05 -8.78
CA ARG A 144 -4.73 -28.91 -9.45
C ARG A 144 -6.16 -28.37 -9.37
N PHE A 145 -6.94 -28.70 -10.40
CA PHE A 145 -8.31 -28.34 -10.79
C PHE A 145 -9.45 -28.35 -9.74
N SER A 146 -9.20 -28.41 -8.44
CA SER A 146 -10.28 -28.28 -7.44
C SER A 146 -10.37 -26.85 -6.93
N ALA A 147 -11.16 -26.04 -7.65
CA ALA A 147 -11.62 -24.72 -7.23
C ALA A 147 -12.69 -24.87 -6.13
N GLU A 148 -12.31 -25.46 -4.99
CA GLU A 148 -13.26 -25.73 -3.91
C GLU A 148 -13.72 -24.42 -3.28
N LEU A 149 -15.02 -24.15 -3.36
CA LEU A 149 -15.66 -22.95 -2.85
C LEU A 149 -16.44 -23.26 -1.56
N LYS A 150 -16.28 -22.40 -0.56
CA LYS A 150 -17.20 -22.27 0.58
C LYS A 150 -18.14 -21.09 0.35
N THR A 151 -19.32 -21.13 0.98
CA THR A 151 -20.23 -19.99 1.04
C THR A 151 -20.14 -19.38 2.43
N VAL A 152 -19.85 -18.09 2.52
CA VAL A 152 -19.83 -17.32 3.77
C VAL A 152 -21.03 -16.39 3.79
N SER A 153 -21.83 -16.43 4.86
CA SER A 153 -22.94 -15.49 5.09
C SER A 153 -22.43 -14.05 5.17
N ALA A 154 -23.18 -13.08 4.65
CA ALA A 154 -22.78 -11.68 4.69
C ALA A 154 -22.63 -11.13 6.13
N GLU A 155 -23.30 -11.71 7.12
CA GLU A 155 -23.14 -11.34 8.54
C GLU A 155 -21.75 -11.70 9.12
N ASN A 156 -21.08 -12.66 8.47
CA ASN A 156 -19.76 -13.18 8.83
C ASN A 156 -18.68 -12.69 7.87
N MET A 157 -18.97 -11.71 6.99
CA MET A 157 -18.00 -11.20 6.03
C MET A 157 -17.98 -9.67 6.05
N LEU A 158 -16.83 -9.10 6.36
CA LEU A 158 -16.54 -7.70 6.11
C LEU A 158 -15.93 -7.55 4.72
N HIS A 159 -16.42 -6.57 3.97
CA HIS A 159 -15.96 -6.28 2.62
C HIS A 159 -15.56 -4.82 2.52
N LEU A 160 -14.27 -4.56 2.77
CA LEU A 160 -13.69 -3.24 2.66
C LEU A 160 -13.34 -2.99 1.19
N ALA A 161 -14.14 -2.17 0.49
CA ALA A 161 -14.00 -1.94 -0.94
C ALA A 161 -14.13 -0.46 -1.32
N GLN A 162 -13.25 0.01 -2.19
CA GLN A 162 -13.32 1.34 -2.80
C GLN A 162 -14.22 1.32 -4.04
N ARG A 163 -15.42 1.88 -3.91
CA ARG A 163 -16.40 1.96 -4.99
C ARG A 163 -16.43 3.37 -5.56
N LYS A 164 -16.46 3.51 -6.89
CA LYS A 164 -16.55 4.80 -7.58
C LYS A 164 -17.93 5.09 -8.17
N ARG A 165 -18.82 4.09 -8.21
CA ARG A 165 -20.18 4.20 -8.75
C ARG A 165 -21.19 3.52 -7.83
N LEU A 166 -22.42 4.01 -7.85
CA LEU A 166 -23.54 3.34 -7.19
C LEU A 166 -23.76 1.95 -7.80
N HIS A 167 -24.21 1.00 -6.98
CA HIS A 167 -24.43 -0.41 -7.34
C HIS A 167 -23.17 -1.22 -7.74
N GLN A 168 -21.99 -0.62 -7.67
CA GLN A 168 -20.73 -1.34 -7.86
C GLN A 168 -20.47 -2.27 -6.65
N LEU A 169 -20.32 -3.57 -6.90
CA LEU A 169 -20.12 -4.54 -5.81
C LEU A 169 -18.64 -4.61 -5.39
N ARG A 170 -17.75 -4.79 -6.37
CA ARG A 170 -16.30 -4.97 -6.19
C ARG A 170 -15.55 -3.64 -6.09
N GLY A 171 -14.40 -3.65 -5.45
CA GLY A 171 -13.55 -2.47 -5.31
C GLY A 171 -12.72 -2.13 -6.55
N ILE A 172 -12.19 -0.91 -6.62
CA ILE A 172 -11.21 -0.45 -7.60
C ILE A 172 -10.02 0.13 -6.83
N SER A 173 -8.81 -0.26 -7.23
CA SER A 173 -7.56 0.23 -6.64
C SER A 173 -7.50 1.75 -6.55
N LEU A 174 -6.95 2.26 -5.44
CA LEU A 174 -6.71 3.70 -5.27
C LEU A 174 -5.80 4.24 -6.38
N ILE A 175 -4.79 3.45 -6.77
CA ILE A 175 -3.80 3.82 -7.78
C ILE A 175 -4.26 3.55 -9.22
N HIS A 176 -5.48 3.05 -9.43
CA HIS A 176 -5.99 2.69 -10.75
C HIS A 176 -5.89 3.84 -11.77
N GLY A 177 -6.16 5.08 -11.35
CA GLY A 177 -6.14 6.24 -12.25
C GLY A 177 -4.74 6.74 -12.63
N VAL A 178 -3.70 6.28 -11.94
CA VAL A 178 -2.30 6.75 -12.14
C VAL A 178 -1.34 5.62 -12.50
N ILE A 179 -1.80 4.37 -12.56
CA ILE A 179 -0.92 3.21 -12.73
C ILE A 179 -0.16 3.24 -14.05
N THR A 180 -0.79 3.66 -15.15
CA THR A 180 -0.12 3.84 -16.44
C THR A 180 0.95 4.91 -16.36
N ARG A 181 0.65 6.04 -15.70
CA ARG A 181 1.62 7.12 -15.49
C ARG A 181 2.82 6.66 -14.65
N LEU A 182 2.59 5.83 -13.63
CA LEU A 182 3.68 5.22 -12.86
C LEU A 182 4.55 4.30 -13.72
N SER A 183 3.94 3.53 -14.63
CA SER A 183 4.68 2.72 -15.61
C SER A 183 5.52 3.60 -16.54
N ASP A 184 4.95 4.67 -17.07
CA ASP A 184 5.64 5.60 -17.98
C ASP A 184 6.85 6.27 -17.28
N ILE A 185 6.70 6.67 -16.01
CA ILE A 185 7.82 7.21 -15.20
C ILE A 185 8.94 6.17 -15.06
N LYS A 186 8.59 4.92 -14.72
CA LYS A 186 9.56 3.83 -14.59
C LYS A 186 10.32 3.61 -15.91
N ASP A 187 9.61 3.51 -17.02
CA ASP A 187 10.20 3.22 -18.33
C ASP A 187 11.06 4.39 -18.83
N TYR A 188 10.67 5.62 -18.49
CA TYR A 188 11.47 6.81 -18.74
C TYR A 188 12.78 6.83 -17.92
N GLU A 189 12.70 6.60 -16.61
CA GLU A 189 13.89 6.51 -15.75
C GLU A 189 14.84 5.38 -16.19
N GLU A 190 14.30 4.24 -16.62
CA GLU A 190 15.07 3.12 -17.14
C GLU A 190 15.78 3.47 -18.46
N SER A 191 15.07 4.17 -19.37
CA SER A 191 15.63 4.63 -20.64
C SER A 191 16.78 5.62 -20.43
N GLU A 192 16.62 6.56 -19.51
CA GLU A 192 17.67 7.53 -19.16
C GLU A 192 18.87 6.84 -18.51
N ARG A 193 18.65 5.85 -17.64
CA ARG A 193 19.73 5.04 -17.06
C ARG A 193 20.51 4.26 -18.12
N VAL A 194 19.82 3.69 -19.11
CA VAL A 194 20.47 2.99 -20.24
C VAL A 194 21.23 3.98 -21.12
N ALA A 195 20.64 5.14 -21.43
CA ALA A 195 21.28 6.18 -22.22
C ALA A 195 22.56 6.71 -21.53
N ALA A 196 22.52 6.94 -20.22
CA ALA A 196 23.68 7.33 -19.43
C ALA A 196 24.79 6.25 -19.46
N ARG A 197 24.41 4.96 -19.41
CA ARG A 197 25.37 3.85 -19.54
C ARG A 197 26.00 3.78 -20.94
N ILE A 198 25.22 4.01 -21.99
CA ILE A 198 25.73 4.06 -23.38
C ILE A 198 26.64 5.29 -23.55
N ALA A 199 26.26 6.45 -23.01
CA ALA A 199 27.09 7.66 -23.06
C ALA A 199 28.42 7.50 -22.31
N ALA A 200 28.43 6.74 -21.21
CA ALA A 200 29.66 6.39 -20.50
C ALA A 200 30.52 5.36 -21.25
N ALA A 201 29.92 4.55 -22.13
CA ALA A 201 30.62 3.59 -22.98
C ALA A 201 31.11 4.33 -24.24
N LEU A 202 32.28 4.96 -24.14
CA LEU A 202 32.94 5.59 -25.28
C LEU A 202 33.16 4.57 -26.41
N GLY A 203 32.52 4.80 -27.56
CA GLY A 203 32.67 3.99 -28.76
C GLY A 203 33.39 4.79 -29.84
N PHE A 204 34.45 4.23 -30.41
CA PHE A 204 35.17 4.82 -31.54
C PHE A 204 35.03 3.92 -32.76
N TYR A 205 34.90 4.52 -33.94
CA TYR A 205 34.91 3.83 -35.21
C TYR A 205 35.93 4.49 -36.15
N ILE A 206 36.55 3.68 -37.01
CA ILE A 206 37.51 4.17 -38.00
C ILE A 206 36.79 4.19 -39.35
N LYS A 207 36.64 5.38 -39.93
CA LYS A 207 36.14 5.57 -41.29
C LYS A 207 37.32 5.52 -42.25
N ARG A 208 37.25 4.67 -43.27
CA ARG A 208 38.24 4.63 -44.36
C ARG A 208 37.75 5.45 -45.55
N GLY A 209 38.64 6.21 -46.17
CA GLY A 209 38.38 7.05 -47.35
C GLY A 209 38.04 6.26 -48.61
N ASP A 210 37.67 6.97 -49.67
CA ASP A 210 37.23 6.39 -50.94
C ASP A 210 38.33 5.56 -51.63
N ALA A 211 37.90 4.51 -52.32
CA ALA A 211 38.76 3.48 -52.93
C ALA A 211 39.82 4.03 -53.91
N GLN A 212 39.70 5.26 -54.41
CA GLN A 212 40.70 5.92 -55.25
C GLN A 212 41.95 6.42 -54.50
N SER A 213 41.90 6.49 -53.16
CA SER A 213 43.04 6.87 -52.30
C SER A 213 43.90 5.68 -51.85
N LEU A 214 43.45 4.45 -52.14
CA LEU A 214 44.21 3.22 -51.92
C LEU A 214 44.97 2.92 -53.22
N GLY A 215 46.29 3.09 -53.21
CA GLY A 215 47.13 2.74 -54.36
C GLY A 215 46.95 1.29 -54.81
N ASP A 216 47.24 1.02 -56.08
CA ASP A 216 47.03 -0.25 -56.83
C ASP A 216 47.77 -1.48 -56.24
N ASP A 217 48.49 -1.31 -55.13
CA ASP A 217 49.25 -2.35 -54.42
C ASP A 217 48.55 -2.81 -53.11
N GLY A 218 47.28 -2.47 -52.92
CA GLY A 218 46.52 -2.79 -51.72
C GLY A 218 45.90 -4.17 -51.77
N GLU A 219 46.66 -5.22 -51.41
CA GLU A 219 46.08 -6.48 -50.96
C GLU A 219 44.90 -6.19 -50.03
N PHE A 220 43.71 -6.71 -50.37
CA PHE A 220 42.62 -6.83 -49.40
C PHE A 220 43.06 -7.86 -48.37
N SER A 221 43.98 -7.46 -47.48
CA SER A 221 44.36 -8.26 -46.33
C SER A 221 43.13 -8.24 -45.40
N PRO A 222 42.46 -9.38 -45.17
CA PRO A 222 41.49 -9.47 -44.09
C PRO A 222 42.22 -9.07 -42.81
N PRO A 223 41.57 -8.34 -41.88
CA PRO A 223 42.24 -7.52 -40.87
C PRO A 223 43.34 -8.31 -40.14
N GLY A 224 44.58 -8.06 -40.56
CA GLY A 224 45.77 -8.61 -39.92
C GLY A 224 45.96 -7.91 -38.59
N GLY A 225 45.51 -8.57 -37.53
CA GLY A 225 45.66 -8.15 -36.14
C GLY A 225 44.45 -7.36 -35.63
N GLN A 226 43.81 -7.88 -34.58
CA GLN A 226 43.03 -7.04 -33.67
C GLN A 226 43.98 -5.95 -33.16
N ARG A 227 43.85 -4.72 -33.69
CA ARG A 227 44.55 -3.58 -33.12
C ARG A 227 43.90 -3.23 -31.80
N HIS A 228 44.65 -3.36 -30.73
CA HIS A 228 44.22 -2.93 -29.42
C HIS A 228 44.66 -1.49 -29.22
N TYR A 229 43.71 -0.61 -28.93
CA TYR A 229 44.00 0.76 -28.53
C TYR A 229 43.62 0.89 -27.07
N ASP A 230 44.61 1.17 -26.21
CA ASP A 230 44.35 1.59 -24.85
C ASP A 230 43.78 3.01 -24.88
N ILE A 231 42.71 3.26 -24.12
CA ILE A 231 42.07 4.58 -24.08
C ILE A 231 42.39 5.21 -22.73
N ALA A 232 43.12 6.32 -22.76
CA ALA A 232 43.40 7.14 -21.58
C ALA A 232 43.01 8.61 -21.83
N PRO A 233 42.59 9.36 -20.78
CA PRO A 233 42.26 10.78 -20.91
C PRO A 233 43.42 11.59 -21.50
N GLY A 234 43.15 12.39 -22.54
CA GLY A 234 44.13 13.26 -23.19
C GLY A 234 45.05 12.58 -24.21
N MET A 235 44.79 11.31 -24.56
CA MET A 235 45.53 10.64 -25.63
C MET A 235 45.23 11.23 -27.02
N ILE A 236 46.26 11.31 -27.84
CA ILE A 236 46.18 11.63 -29.26
C ILE A 236 46.37 10.31 -30.02
N TYR A 237 45.45 9.99 -30.94
CA TYR A 237 45.57 8.80 -31.78
C TYR A 237 46.52 9.09 -32.95
N ASP A 238 47.70 8.46 -32.95
CA ASP A 238 48.78 8.67 -33.92
C ASP A 238 48.92 7.54 -34.96
N ASP A 239 48.32 6.38 -34.70
CA ASP A 239 48.46 5.16 -35.52
C ASP A 239 47.38 5.00 -36.62
N LEU A 240 46.78 6.11 -37.07
CA LEU A 240 45.82 6.14 -38.18
C LEU A 240 46.56 6.09 -39.53
N ARG A 241 46.14 5.19 -40.43
CA ARG A 241 46.73 5.11 -41.78
C ARG A 241 46.25 6.26 -42.68
N PRO A 242 46.98 6.57 -43.78
CA PRO A 242 46.53 7.55 -44.75
C PRO A 242 45.11 7.23 -45.27
N GLY A 243 44.20 8.21 -45.15
CA GLY A 243 42.78 8.05 -45.50
C GLY A 243 41.90 7.42 -44.41
N GLU A 244 42.42 7.09 -43.23
CA GLU A 244 41.62 6.72 -42.06
C GLU A 244 41.29 7.96 -41.21
N ASP A 245 40.01 8.10 -40.84
CA ASP A 245 39.51 9.14 -39.95
C ASP A 245 38.83 8.50 -38.73
N LEU A 246 39.05 9.05 -37.55
CA LEU A 246 38.51 8.50 -36.30
C LEU A 246 37.20 9.22 -35.95
N GLY A 247 36.09 8.52 -36.08
CA GLY A 247 34.80 8.98 -35.60
C GLY A 247 34.52 8.50 -34.18
N MET A 248 33.96 9.36 -33.34
CA MET A 248 33.39 8.95 -32.07
C MET A 248 31.88 8.74 -32.22
N VAL A 249 31.37 7.65 -31.65
CA VAL A 249 29.93 7.48 -31.42
C VAL A 249 29.59 8.26 -30.16
N GLU A 250 29.32 9.55 -30.32
CA GLU A 250 28.87 10.40 -29.22
C GLU A 250 27.38 10.16 -28.94
N SER A 251 27.06 9.79 -27.70
CA SER A 251 25.70 9.94 -27.18
C SER A 251 25.55 11.35 -26.62
N ASN A 252 25.31 12.33 -27.48
CA ASN A 252 25.19 13.74 -27.08
C ASN A 252 23.80 14.05 -26.49
N ARG A 253 23.50 13.50 -25.30
CA ARG A 253 22.21 13.70 -24.60
C ARG A 253 22.37 14.23 -23.17
N PRO A 254 22.76 15.50 -22.96
CA PRO A 254 22.55 16.14 -21.68
C PRO A 254 21.06 16.43 -21.48
N ASN A 255 20.34 15.54 -20.77
CA ASN A 255 18.94 15.76 -20.41
C ASN A 255 18.83 16.57 -19.11
N VAL A 256 18.99 17.89 -19.22
CA VAL A 256 18.92 18.82 -18.08
C VAL A 256 17.50 18.97 -17.51
N HIS A 257 16.46 18.61 -18.27
CA HIS A 257 15.05 18.75 -17.85
C HIS A 257 14.44 17.47 -17.28
N LEU A 258 15.22 16.38 -17.16
CA LEU A 258 14.78 15.10 -16.61
C LEU A 258 14.12 15.28 -15.23
N TYR A 259 14.76 16.03 -14.35
CA TYR A 259 14.28 16.28 -12.99
C TYR A 259 12.93 17.01 -12.98
N GLU A 260 12.77 18.06 -13.82
CA GLU A 260 11.54 18.84 -13.91
C GLU A 260 10.37 18.00 -14.45
N PHE A 261 10.59 17.25 -15.54
CA PHE A 261 9.58 16.38 -16.12
C PHE A 261 9.17 15.28 -15.13
N ARG A 262 10.14 14.55 -14.57
CA ARG A 262 9.89 13.49 -13.58
C ARG A 262 9.08 14.01 -12.41
N ASN A 263 9.44 15.17 -11.86
CA ASN A 263 8.72 15.76 -10.74
C ASN A 263 7.31 16.24 -11.12
N GLY A 264 7.13 16.76 -12.34
CA GLY A 264 5.81 17.06 -12.89
C GLY A 264 4.91 15.82 -12.95
N GLN A 265 5.46 14.68 -13.40
CA GLN A 265 4.73 13.41 -13.43
C GLN A 265 4.39 12.92 -12.01
N MET A 266 5.33 12.99 -11.08
CA MET A 266 5.11 12.61 -9.68
C MET A 266 4.07 13.48 -8.98
N ARG A 267 3.96 14.77 -9.31
CA ARG A 267 2.87 15.65 -8.83
C ARG A 267 1.51 15.21 -9.38
N ALA A 268 1.44 14.83 -10.65
CA ALA A 268 0.21 14.28 -11.23
C ALA A 268 -0.19 12.94 -10.60
N VAL A 269 0.78 12.09 -10.22
CA VAL A 269 0.55 10.87 -9.44
C VAL A 269 -0.01 11.20 -8.05
N ALA A 270 0.59 12.17 -7.36
CA ALA A 270 0.14 12.59 -6.03
C ALA A 270 -1.33 13.06 -6.05
N ALA A 271 -1.68 13.90 -7.02
CA ALA A 271 -3.05 14.37 -7.23
C ALA A 271 -4.06 13.22 -7.42
N GLY A 272 -3.64 12.09 -8.00
CA GLY A 272 -4.49 10.91 -8.21
C GLY A 272 -4.55 9.93 -7.04
N THR A 273 -3.68 10.04 -6.03
CA THR A 273 -3.49 9.00 -4.97
C THR A 273 -3.80 9.48 -3.56
N ARG A 274 -4.44 10.65 -3.41
CA ARG A 274 -4.74 11.31 -2.11
C ARG A 274 -3.52 11.53 -1.22
N GLY A 275 -2.32 11.40 -1.80
CA GLY A 275 -1.06 11.61 -1.13
C GLY A 275 -0.46 12.94 -1.56
N SER A 276 0.41 13.47 -0.70
CA SER A 276 1.17 14.69 -0.96
C SER A 276 2.38 14.39 -1.83
N TYR A 277 2.70 15.28 -2.78
CA TYR A 277 3.91 15.14 -3.60
C TYR A 277 5.16 15.08 -2.73
N SER A 278 5.30 16.00 -1.79
CA SER A 278 6.48 16.11 -0.92
C SER A 278 6.67 14.84 -0.08
N SER A 279 5.57 14.21 0.37
CA SER A 279 5.61 12.96 1.12
C SER A 279 5.95 11.75 0.25
N ILE A 280 5.40 11.68 -0.97
CA ILE A 280 5.65 10.57 -1.90
C ILE A 280 7.07 10.64 -2.47
N ALA A 281 7.49 11.81 -2.93
CA ALA A 281 8.79 12.04 -3.55
C ALA A 281 9.93 12.26 -2.53
N ARG A 282 9.59 12.46 -1.24
CA ARG A 282 10.52 12.88 -0.18
C ARG A 282 11.25 14.18 -0.52
N ASP A 283 10.55 15.08 -1.21
CA ASP A 283 11.06 16.37 -1.64
C ASP A 283 10.29 17.48 -0.91
N TYR A 284 10.92 18.05 0.12
CA TYR A 284 10.32 19.11 0.94
C TYR A 284 10.82 20.50 0.54
N ASN A 285 11.13 20.72 -0.73
CA ASN A 285 11.48 22.06 -1.21
C ASN A 285 10.25 22.97 -1.32
N GLY A 286 10.32 24.18 -0.76
CA GLY A 286 9.23 25.16 -0.82
C GLY A 286 9.27 26.15 0.34
N THR A 287 8.34 27.11 0.33
CA THR A 287 8.15 28.01 1.47
C THR A 287 7.38 27.29 2.58
N TYR A 288 7.50 27.77 3.82
CA TYR A 288 6.72 27.22 4.94
C TYR A 288 5.21 27.26 4.66
N SER A 289 4.72 28.33 4.02
CA SER A 289 3.30 28.45 3.67
C SER A 289 2.83 27.39 2.68
N SER A 290 3.62 27.07 1.64
CA SER A 290 3.24 26.05 0.66
C SER A 290 3.24 24.64 1.25
N GLN A 291 4.25 24.31 2.06
CA GLN A 291 4.33 23.01 2.75
C GLN A 291 3.19 22.83 3.75
N ARG A 292 2.82 23.89 4.47
CA ARG A 292 1.70 23.85 5.41
C ARG A 292 0.37 23.63 4.71
N GLN A 293 0.16 24.28 3.57
CA GLN A 293 -1.07 24.07 2.79
C GLN A 293 -1.16 22.64 2.24
N GLU A 294 -0.05 22.10 1.73
CA GLU A 294 0.02 20.70 1.27
C GLU A 294 -0.29 19.71 2.40
N LEU A 295 0.26 19.95 3.60
CA LEU A 295 0.02 19.10 4.77
C LEU A 295 -1.47 19.13 5.19
N VAL A 296 -2.10 20.30 5.21
CA VAL A 296 -3.52 20.45 5.56
C VAL A 296 -4.41 19.68 4.58
N GLU A 297 -4.21 19.87 3.27
CA GLU A 297 -5.00 19.17 2.23
C GLU A 297 -4.80 17.66 2.29
N SER A 298 -3.56 17.20 2.49
CA SER A 298 -3.25 15.77 2.58
C SER A 298 -3.86 15.12 3.82
N PHE A 299 -3.87 15.84 4.95
CA PHE A 299 -4.43 15.35 6.20
C PHE A 299 -5.94 15.11 6.10
N GLU A 300 -6.69 15.97 5.41
CA GLU A 300 -8.11 15.73 5.11
C GLU A 300 -8.31 14.44 4.29
N GLY A 301 -7.47 14.22 3.27
CA GLY A 301 -7.48 12.99 2.48
C GLY A 301 -7.26 11.72 3.33
N TYR A 302 -6.33 11.78 4.28
CA TYR A 302 -6.06 10.70 5.22
C TYR A 302 -7.22 10.47 6.19
N ASN A 303 -7.85 11.54 6.70
CA ASN A 303 -9.02 11.42 7.57
C ASN A 303 -10.19 10.70 6.87
N VAL A 304 -10.44 10.99 5.60
CA VAL A 304 -11.48 10.28 4.83
C VAL A 304 -11.18 8.79 4.73
N LEU A 305 -9.92 8.43 4.45
CA LEU A 305 -9.50 7.01 4.40
C LEU A 305 -9.60 6.33 5.76
N GLN A 306 -9.22 7.04 6.83
CA GLN A 306 -9.33 6.54 8.19
C GLN A 306 -10.80 6.30 8.57
N GLN A 307 -11.69 7.27 8.34
CA GLN A 307 -13.12 7.13 8.63
C GLN A 307 -13.75 5.98 7.82
N TRP A 308 -13.34 5.82 6.56
CA TRP A 308 -13.75 4.68 5.73
C TRP A 308 -13.31 3.34 6.35
N PHE A 309 -12.04 3.21 6.76
CA PHE A 309 -11.53 2.00 7.40
C PHE A 309 -12.22 1.72 8.74
N VAL A 310 -12.36 2.75 9.60
CA VAL A 310 -13.05 2.66 10.89
C VAL A 310 -14.49 2.19 10.70
N GLY A 311 -15.23 2.82 9.79
CA GLY A 311 -16.65 2.55 9.58
C GLY A 311 -16.92 1.17 8.98
N GLN A 312 -16.05 0.69 8.09
CA GLN A 312 -16.25 -0.56 7.35
C GLN A 312 -15.53 -1.77 7.95
N HIS A 313 -14.52 -1.55 8.80
CA HIS A 313 -13.71 -2.63 9.38
C HIS A 313 -13.62 -2.54 10.90
N SER A 314 -12.87 -1.58 11.45
CA SER A 314 -12.53 -1.61 12.89
C SER A 314 -13.74 -1.53 13.82
N ARG A 315 -14.76 -0.72 13.47
CA ARG A 315 -16.00 -0.64 14.25
C ARG A 315 -16.81 -1.94 14.18
N PRO A 316 -17.13 -2.50 12.99
CA PRO A 316 -17.74 -3.82 12.90
C PRO A 316 -16.98 -4.92 13.64
N VAL A 317 -15.65 -4.94 13.57
CA VAL A 317 -14.81 -5.92 14.28
C VAL A 317 -14.95 -5.77 15.79
N TYR A 318 -14.79 -4.56 16.33
CA TYR A 318 -14.95 -4.31 17.77
C TYR A 318 -16.34 -4.72 18.27
N ARG A 319 -17.39 -4.36 17.53
CA ARG A 319 -18.77 -4.74 17.90
C ARG A 319 -18.99 -6.25 17.85
N ALA A 320 -18.45 -6.93 16.84
CA ALA A 320 -18.53 -8.38 16.71
C ALA A 320 -17.77 -9.09 17.84
N TRP A 321 -16.57 -8.59 18.17
CA TRP A 321 -15.78 -9.08 19.29
C TRP A 321 -16.52 -8.89 20.62
N LEU A 322 -17.08 -7.69 20.87
CA LEU A 322 -17.78 -7.41 22.12
C LEU A 322 -19.00 -8.32 22.27
N ALA A 323 -19.76 -8.55 21.20
CA ALA A 323 -20.86 -9.52 21.21
C ALA A 323 -20.38 -10.93 21.61
N MET A 324 -19.23 -11.38 21.09
CA MET A 324 -18.65 -12.66 21.49
C MET A 324 -18.14 -12.66 22.92
N ALA A 325 -17.56 -11.57 23.39
CA ALA A 325 -17.06 -11.44 24.77
C ALA A 325 -18.22 -11.56 25.79
N LEU A 326 -19.34 -10.89 25.50
CA LEU A 326 -20.56 -10.98 26.31
C LEU A 326 -21.11 -12.41 26.34
N LEU A 327 -21.17 -13.09 25.20
CA LEU A 327 -21.59 -14.50 25.11
C LEU A 327 -20.63 -15.46 25.83
N SER A 328 -19.38 -15.05 26.06
CA SER A 328 -18.34 -15.88 26.68
C SER A 328 -18.20 -15.63 28.18
N GLY A 329 -19.13 -14.87 28.79
CA GLY A 329 -19.19 -14.66 30.24
C GLY A 329 -18.66 -13.32 30.73
N VAL A 330 -18.44 -12.34 29.86
CA VAL A 330 -18.24 -10.95 30.32
C VAL A 330 -19.57 -10.43 30.87
N GLU A 331 -19.68 -10.42 32.19
CA GLU A 331 -20.83 -9.84 32.89
C GLU A 331 -20.86 -8.32 32.74
N VAL A 332 -22.03 -7.81 32.35
CA VAL A 332 -22.35 -6.39 32.25
C VAL A 332 -22.87 -5.93 33.61
N PRO A 333 -22.29 -4.89 34.24
CA PRO A 333 -22.82 -4.33 35.46
C PRO A 333 -24.27 -3.83 35.29
N PRO A 334 -25.13 -3.97 36.32
CA PRO A 334 -26.57 -3.67 36.21
C PRO A 334 -26.88 -2.18 36.02
N ASP A 335 -25.93 -1.31 36.35
CA ASP A 335 -25.97 0.15 36.25
C ASP A 335 -25.45 0.67 34.89
N VAL A 336 -25.02 -0.20 33.97
CA VAL A 336 -24.66 0.19 32.60
C VAL A 336 -25.91 0.32 31.73
N ASP A 337 -26.05 1.43 31.01
CA ASP A 337 -27.08 1.60 29.99
C ASP A 337 -26.84 0.61 28.82
N PRO A 338 -27.78 -0.33 28.55
CA PRO A 338 -27.64 -1.30 27.47
C PRO A 338 -27.46 -0.68 26.07
N ASN A 339 -27.98 0.53 25.84
CA ASN A 339 -27.86 1.21 24.54
C ASN A 339 -26.44 1.73 24.29
N SER A 340 -25.71 2.04 25.38
CA SER A 340 -24.35 2.56 25.33
C SER A 340 -23.28 1.46 25.20
N LEU A 341 -23.65 0.19 25.38
CA LEU A 341 -22.72 -0.94 25.51
C LEU A 341 -21.70 -1.03 24.37
N TYR A 342 -22.13 -0.73 23.14
CA TYR A 342 -21.28 -0.80 21.94
C TYR A 342 -20.65 0.54 21.54
N ASN A 343 -20.74 1.56 22.39
CA ASN A 343 -20.07 2.84 22.17
C ASN A 343 -18.56 2.67 22.34
N ALA A 344 -17.83 3.26 21.41
CA ALA A 344 -16.38 3.33 21.47
C ALA A 344 -15.87 4.55 20.69
N LEU A 345 -14.77 5.13 21.16
CA LEU A 345 -14.01 6.13 20.42
C LEU A 345 -12.99 5.42 19.54
N TYR A 346 -12.83 5.93 18.33
CA TYR A 346 -11.91 5.41 17.32
C TYR A 346 -10.92 6.53 16.99
N LEU A 347 -9.78 6.51 17.66
CA LEU A 347 -8.81 7.61 17.61
C LEU A 347 -7.69 7.28 16.64
N GLY A 348 -7.47 8.17 15.68
CA GLY A 348 -6.34 8.12 14.75
C GLY A 348 -5.14 8.90 15.25
N PRO A 349 -4.03 8.84 14.50
CA PRO A 349 -2.92 9.75 14.73
C PRO A 349 -3.38 11.20 14.56
N VAL A 350 -3.02 12.03 15.52
CA VAL A 350 -3.30 13.48 15.49
C VAL A 350 -2.35 14.13 14.48
N MET A 351 -2.82 15.18 13.79
CA MET A 351 -1.98 15.97 12.90
C MET A 351 -0.72 16.46 13.66
N PRO A 352 0.50 16.11 13.21
CA PRO A 352 1.70 16.64 13.81
C PRO A 352 1.78 18.13 13.49
N TRP A 353 1.74 18.99 14.51
CA TRP A 353 1.88 20.42 14.36
C TRP A 353 3.36 20.82 14.41
N ILE A 354 3.83 21.55 13.41
CA ILE A 354 5.20 22.08 13.35
C ILE A 354 5.17 23.53 13.81
N ASP A 355 5.78 23.80 14.97
CA ASP A 355 5.91 25.15 15.52
C ASP A 355 6.82 26.01 14.62
N PRO A 356 6.34 27.15 14.09
CA PRO A 356 7.17 28.07 13.31
C PRO A 356 8.34 28.69 14.10
N GLY A 357 8.37 28.61 15.43
CA GLY A 357 9.36 29.29 16.27
C GLY A 357 10.72 28.59 16.46
N THR A 358 10.86 27.30 16.16
CA THR A 358 12.10 26.54 16.44
C THR A 358 12.92 26.28 15.18
N VAL A 359 13.45 27.33 14.58
CA VAL A 359 14.69 27.26 13.77
C VAL A 359 15.69 28.22 14.38
N SER A 360 16.11 27.95 15.62
CA SER A 360 17.31 28.57 16.17
C SER A 360 18.51 27.80 15.64
N TYR A 361 19.24 28.45 14.72
CA TYR A 361 20.56 28.04 14.28
C TYR A 361 21.39 27.57 15.48
N THR A 362 21.79 26.30 15.46
CA THR A 362 22.95 25.84 16.23
C THR A 362 23.98 25.39 15.21
N HIS A 363 25.07 26.15 15.18
CA HIS A 363 26.26 25.92 14.38
C HIS A 363 26.89 24.56 14.62
#